data_AF-A0A3D5R934-F1
#
_entry.id   AF-A0A3D5R934-F1
#
_cell.length_a   1.000
_cell.length_b   1.000
_cell.length_c   1.000
_cell.angle_alpha   90.00
_cell.angle_beta   90.00
_cell.angle_gamma   90.00
#
_symmetry.space_group_name_H-M   'P 1'
#
loop_
_entity.id
_entity.type
_entity.pdbx_description
1 polymer ?
#
loop_
_entity_poly.entity_id
_entity_poly.type
_entity_poly.pdbx_seq_one_letter_code
_entity_poly.pdbx_strand_id
1 'polypeptide(L)'
;MMKNKKYYIAFIVFTLVLVTVLFTVNDSSSEEQQMVKEYYPEAGEVNLVDDISEDMFISLNFPGVLRAYEIDGEVKAFISTCVGYNGPVDVFTALDSGGEIKKVKILQHEETLDYAEHIESNWFLERFLNIKGNKFLNLVVLDKENPEDIIQVTGATISSKAVVNAVNASLGTYNYLNNGIEMTSVPDVVPQEIWQKDDNSFAINYEDGSLRIDVEEIKDYPQVERTVTLVNTTGTETEMKVKGPTLRSLLEEEGIGLGEYAGIGITGRDGYYTMVDKEMLEIDEVILSWEVNGEPIDEKEKPVRVAMPNQLGPYWVKMVSVIDLYDEITPKDIEKVHMFDPLTNDIEPYYYEYYGSKDKSIEVGKILAKFDIVDKKGFFTMAATDGLMKNETISLVRQRYFIKSEGENAPMNIAPNFRLGMNVKHMTHFSTTKDAVVFPEKMKEVVRTKNIEEMEGLLVEDVLLTAGMRWNDNPKFTAVSEEGSTYDLTLEEIQNSYIIKTDEEVLLYFKDNQIMKNLLRIEKHES
;
A
#
# COMPACT_ATOMS: atom_id res chain seq x y z
N MET A 1 16.36 -62.14 31.13
CA MET A 1 15.32 -61.23 31.66
C MET A 1 15.79 -59.78 31.93
N MET A 2 17.10 -59.46 31.93
CA MET A 2 17.61 -58.11 32.26
C MET A 2 17.77 -57.13 31.09
N LYS A 3 17.84 -57.60 29.83
CA LYS A 3 18.03 -56.71 28.66
C LYS A 3 16.81 -55.83 28.37
N ASN A 4 15.59 -56.37 28.50
CA ASN A 4 14.37 -55.60 28.23
C ASN A 4 14.11 -54.50 29.28
N LYS A 5 14.59 -54.69 30.53
CA LYS A 5 14.38 -53.70 31.61
C LYS A 5 15.12 -52.39 31.34
N LYS A 6 16.31 -52.44 30.71
CA LYS A 6 17.07 -51.23 30.32
C LYS A 6 16.39 -50.46 29.19
N TYR A 7 15.79 -51.15 28.22
CA TYR A 7 15.02 -50.50 27.16
C TYR A 7 13.75 -49.84 27.69
N TYR A 8 13.03 -50.50 28.61
CA TYR A 8 11.86 -49.90 29.26
C TYR A 8 12.21 -48.66 30.09
N ILE A 9 13.32 -48.69 30.83
CA ILE A 9 13.77 -47.53 31.61
C ILE A 9 14.21 -46.39 30.67
N ALA A 10 14.94 -46.69 29.60
CA ALA A 10 15.34 -45.69 28.61
C ALA A 10 14.14 -45.07 27.89
N PHE A 11 13.11 -45.87 27.56
CA PHE A 11 11.88 -45.37 26.97
C PHE A 11 11.11 -44.46 27.93
N ILE A 12 10.97 -44.85 29.21
CA ILE A 12 10.30 -44.01 30.22
C ILE A 12 11.05 -42.70 30.40
N VAL A 13 12.38 -42.72 30.52
CA VAL A 13 13.20 -41.50 30.65
C VAL A 13 13.08 -40.63 29.40
N PHE A 14 13.11 -41.22 28.20
CA PHE A 14 12.90 -40.48 26.96
C PHE A 14 11.51 -39.86 26.90
N THR A 15 10.47 -40.58 27.32
CA THR A 15 9.10 -40.06 27.37
C THR A 15 8.98 -38.93 28.40
N LEU A 16 9.60 -39.09 29.57
CA LEU A 16 9.65 -38.05 30.62
C LEU A 16 10.37 -36.80 30.12
N VAL A 17 11.53 -36.95 29.47
CA VAL A 17 12.27 -35.85 28.85
C VAL A 17 11.45 -35.21 27.74
N LEU A 18 10.76 -35.99 26.90
CA LEU A 18 9.88 -35.46 25.86
C LEU A 18 8.72 -34.66 26.46
N VAL A 19 8.11 -35.15 27.54
CA VAL A 19 7.05 -34.47 28.26
C VAL A 19 7.57 -33.21 28.95
N THR A 20 8.78 -33.24 29.53
CA THR A 20 9.39 -32.05 30.14
C THR A 20 9.77 -31.02 29.08
N VAL A 21 10.30 -31.45 27.94
CA VAL A 21 10.61 -30.58 26.79
C VAL A 21 9.33 -29.98 26.21
N LEU A 22 8.26 -30.76 26.06
CA LEU A 22 6.94 -30.27 25.67
C LEU A 22 6.38 -29.27 26.69
N PHE A 23 6.56 -29.51 27.99
CA PHE A 23 6.16 -28.55 29.03
C PHE A 23 6.98 -27.26 28.99
N THR A 24 8.29 -27.32 28.70
CA THR A 24 9.14 -26.11 28.58
C THR A 24 8.96 -25.37 27.26
N VAL A 25 8.53 -26.05 26.19
CA VAL A 25 8.16 -25.41 24.91
C VAL A 25 6.73 -24.86 24.96
N ASN A 26 5.92 -25.33 25.91
CA ASN A 26 4.55 -24.83 26.17
C ASN A 26 4.50 -23.73 27.24
N ASP A 27 5.63 -23.06 27.53
CA ASP A 27 5.72 -21.96 28.52
C ASP A 27 5.12 -20.63 28.02
N SER A 28 4.21 -20.68 27.04
CA SER A 28 3.45 -19.51 26.55
C SER A 28 2.65 -18.83 27.67
N SER A 29 2.22 -19.59 28.68
CA SER A 29 1.47 -19.05 29.82
C SER A 29 2.28 -18.07 30.66
N SER A 30 3.61 -18.25 30.78
CA SER A 30 4.44 -17.32 31.56
C SER A 30 4.71 -16.02 30.81
N GLU A 31 4.90 -16.07 29.48
CA GLU A 31 5.05 -14.89 28.62
C GLU A 31 3.76 -14.05 28.58
N GLU A 32 2.60 -14.69 28.48
CA GLU A 32 1.32 -13.99 28.50
C GLU A 32 1.01 -13.37 29.86
N GLN A 33 1.30 -14.06 30.97
CA GLN A 33 1.16 -13.48 32.30
C GLN A 33 2.09 -12.27 32.48
N GLN A 34 3.29 -12.30 31.91
CA GLN A 34 4.21 -11.17 31.92
C GLN A 34 3.65 -10.00 31.09
N MET A 35 3.07 -10.28 29.93
CA MET A 35 2.40 -9.29 29.10
C MET A 35 1.19 -8.66 29.82
N VAL A 36 0.35 -9.45 30.50
CA VAL A 36 -0.76 -8.93 31.30
C VAL A 36 -0.22 -7.98 32.37
N LYS A 37 0.84 -8.35 33.08
CA LYS A 37 1.49 -7.47 34.09
C LYS A 37 2.03 -6.17 33.49
N GLU A 38 2.51 -6.16 32.25
CA GLU A 38 2.96 -4.94 31.56
C GLU A 38 1.80 -3.95 31.33
N TYR A 39 0.60 -4.45 30.99
CA TYR A 39 -0.58 -3.62 30.74
C TYR A 39 -1.39 -3.26 32.00
N TYR A 40 -1.13 -3.95 33.11
CA TYR A 40 -1.68 -3.65 34.43
C TYR A 40 -0.55 -3.51 35.47
N PRO A 41 0.32 -2.49 35.36
CA PRO A 41 1.48 -2.33 36.24
C PRO A 41 1.11 -2.05 37.71
N GLU A 42 -0.12 -1.58 37.94
CA GLU A 42 -0.67 -1.29 39.27
C GLU A 42 -1.46 -2.47 39.87
N ALA A 43 -1.56 -3.60 39.16
CA ALA A 43 -2.30 -4.76 39.63
C ALA A 43 -1.65 -5.36 40.88
N GLY A 44 -2.45 -5.61 41.91
CA GLY A 44 -2.03 -6.33 43.11
C GLY A 44 -1.94 -7.83 42.85
N GLU A 45 -2.96 -8.39 42.19
CA GLU A 45 -3.05 -9.83 41.89
C GLU A 45 -3.49 -10.06 40.43
N VAL A 46 -2.82 -11.00 39.76
CA VAL A 46 -3.12 -11.43 38.38
C VAL A 46 -3.19 -12.94 38.35
N ASN A 47 -4.38 -13.48 38.13
CA ASN A 47 -4.66 -14.91 38.10
C ASN A 47 -5.21 -15.32 36.73
N LEU A 48 -4.77 -16.46 36.20
CA LEU A 48 -5.42 -17.08 35.07
C LEU A 48 -6.77 -17.66 35.54
N VAL A 49 -7.84 -17.42 34.79
CA VAL A 49 -9.14 -18.05 35.05
C VAL A 49 -9.06 -19.50 34.59
N ASP A 50 -9.02 -20.42 35.55
CA ASP A 50 -9.03 -21.86 35.28
C ASP A 50 -10.34 -22.25 34.58
N ASP A 51 -10.26 -23.19 33.63
CA ASP A 51 -11.41 -23.84 32.99
C ASP A 51 -12.39 -22.90 32.24
N ILE A 52 -11.92 -21.75 31.73
CA ILE A 52 -12.78 -20.84 30.96
C ILE A 52 -13.41 -21.49 29.72
N SER A 53 -12.71 -22.44 29.11
CA SER A 53 -13.20 -23.23 27.97
C SER A 53 -14.21 -24.32 28.38
N GLU A 54 -14.31 -24.64 29.68
CA GLU A 54 -15.32 -25.56 30.22
C GLU A 54 -16.62 -24.85 30.62
N ASP A 55 -16.63 -23.51 30.71
CA ASP A 55 -17.88 -22.76 30.88
C ASP A 55 -18.79 -22.99 29.66
N MET A 56 -19.98 -23.53 29.93
CA MET A 56 -20.91 -23.97 28.89
C MET A 56 -21.45 -22.80 28.07
N PHE A 57 -21.62 -21.62 28.66
CA PHE A 57 -22.11 -20.46 27.92
C PHE A 57 -21.01 -19.87 27.03
N ILE A 58 -19.81 -19.70 27.57
CA ILE A 58 -18.65 -19.15 26.85
C ILE A 58 -18.26 -20.08 25.70
N SER A 59 -18.13 -21.39 25.94
CA SER A 59 -17.74 -22.36 24.90
C SER A 59 -18.74 -22.45 23.74
N LEU A 60 -20.04 -22.26 23.99
CA LEU A 60 -21.07 -22.30 22.95
C LEU A 60 -21.20 -20.98 22.18
N ASN A 61 -21.03 -19.83 22.86
CA ASN A 61 -21.31 -18.52 22.27
C ASN A 61 -20.06 -17.75 21.85
N PHE A 62 -18.93 -17.98 22.49
CA PHE A 62 -17.64 -17.30 22.26
C PHE A 62 -16.50 -18.32 22.14
N PRO A 63 -16.58 -19.30 21.22
CA PRO A 63 -15.61 -20.39 21.09
C PRO A 63 -14.17 -19.92 20.82
N GLY A 64 -13.99 -18.67 20.34
CA GLY A 64 -12.69 -18.08 20.09
C GLY A 64 -11.93 -17.67 21.34
N VAL A 65 -12.54 -17.61 22.54
CA VAL A 65 -11.84 -17.21 23.76
C VAL A 65 -10.95 -18.36 24.24
N LEU A 66 -9.64 -18.15 24.16
CA LEU A 66 -8.64 -19.14 24.56
C LEU A 66 -8.31 -19.05 26.05
N ARG A 67 -8.16 -17.83 26.57
CA ARG A 67 -7.73 -17.55 27.96
C ARG A 67 -8.36 -16.26 28.47
N ALA A 68 -8.62 -16.19 29.76
CA ALA A 68 -8.90 -14.94 30.45
C ALA A 68 -8.13 -14.83 31.76
N TYR A 69 -7.89 -13.59 32.17
CA TYR A 69 -7.14 -13.26 33.37
C TYR A 69 -8.00 -12.39 34.27
N GLU A 70 -8.05 -12.77 35.54
CA GLU A 70 -8.60 -11.99 36.64
C GLU A 70 -7.51 -11.06 37.19
N ILE A 71 -7.81 -9.77 37.24
CA ILE A 71 -6.92 -8.73 37.74
C ILE A 71 -7.66 -7.95 38.83
N ASP A 72 -7.18 -8.06 40.06
CA ASP A 72 -7.78 -7.47 41.27
C ASP A 72 -9.27 -7.80 41.45
N GLY A 73 -9.67 -9.04 41.17
CA GLY A 73 -11.04 -9.53 41.35
C GLY A 73 -11.98 -9.31 40.17
N GLU A 74 -11.48 -8.76 39.05
CA GLU A 74 -12.27 -8.57 37.82
C GLU A 74 -11.59 -9.26 36.63
N VAL A 75 -12.36 -10.00 35.83
CA VAL A 75 -11.84 -10.65 34.62
C VAL A 75 -11.77 -9.63 33.49
N LYS A 76 -10.59 -9.06 33.23
CA LYS A 76 -10.45 -7.90 32.31
C LYS A 76 -9.34 -8.01 31.27
N ALA A 77 -8.66 -9.15 31.16
CA ALA A 77 -7.74 -9.40 30.06
C ALA A 77 -8.03 -10.75 29.39
N PHE A 78 -8.01 -10.79 28.07
CA PHE A 78 -8.43 -11.93 27.27
C PHE A 78 -7.44 -12.19 26.15
N ILE A 79 -7.30 -13.46 25.79
CA ILE A 79 -6.67 -13.88 24.54
C ILE A 79 -7.73 -14.66 23.78
N SER A 80 -8.05 -14.17 22.59
CA SER A 80 -9.08 -14.73 21.73
C SER A 80 -8.52 -14.93 20.34
N THR A 81 -8.98 -15.95 19.64
CA THR A 81 -8.60 -16.27 18.26
C THR A 81 -9.80 -16.19 17.33
N CYS A 82 -9.54 -15.81 16.09
CA CYS A 82 -10.50 -15.95 15.00
C CYS A 82 -9.76 -16.32 13.72
N VAL A 83 -10.31 -17.27 12.97
CA VAL A 83 -9.78 -17.67 11.66
C VAL A 83 -10.12 -16.60 10.62
N GLY A 84 -9.09 -15.87 10.19
CA GLY A 84 -9.08 -14.87 9.12
C GLY A 84 -8.69 -15.49 7.77
N TYR A 85 -8.12 -14.70 6.85
CA TYR A 85 -7.99 -15.05 5.43
C TYR A 85 -7.09 -16.26 5.16
N ASN A 86 -5.92 -16.35 5.77
CA ASN A 86 -5.08 -17.56 5.63
C ASN A 86 -5.22 -18.54 6.79
N GLY A 87 -5.64 -18.07 7.96
CA GLY A 87 -5.62 -18.88 9.17
C GLY A 87 -5.92 -18.07 10.43
N PRO A 88 -5.66 -18.64 11.62
CA PRO A 88 -5.98 -18.01 12.90
C PRO A 88 -5.23 -16.69 13.10
N VAL A 89 -5.90 -15.75 13.77
CA VAL A 89 -5.36 -14.49 14.27
C VAL A 89 -5.64 -14.43 15.78
N ASP A 90 -4.58 -14.47 16.58
CA ASP A 90 -4.64 -14.44 18.04
C ASP A 90 -4.50 -13.00 18.52
N VAL A 91 -5.49 -12.55 19.28
CA VAL A 91 -5.66 -11.17 19.70
C VAL A 91 -5.73 -11.09 21.23
N PHE A 92 -4.85 -10.30 21.80
CA PHE A 92 -4.92 -9.87 23.19
C PHE A 92 -5.81 -8.64 23.32
N THR A 93 -6.78 -8.69 24.24
CA THR A 93 -7.68 -7.58 24.57
C THR A 93 -7.62 -7.28 26.06
N ALA A 94 -7.32 -6.03 26.42
CA ALA A 94 -7.29 -5.53 27.80
C ALA A 94 -8.37 -4.47 28.01
N LEU A 95 -9.12 -4.58 29.11
CA LEU A 95 -10.19 -3.67 29.51
C LEU A 95 -9.84 -2.96 30.83
N ASP A 96 -10.33 -1.75 31.02
CA ASP A 96 -10.30 -1.09 32.33
C ASP A 96 -11.44 -1.58 33.24
N SER A 97 -11.44 -1.13 34.49
CA SER A 97 -12.52 -1.44 35.45
C SER A 97 -13.86 -0.77 35.11
N GLY A 98 -13.89 0.15 34.13
CA GLY A 98 -15.10 0.72 33.57
C GLY A 98 -15.64 -0.04 32.35
N GLY A 99 -14.96 -1.13 31.94
CA GLY A 99 -15.27 -1.94 30.78
C GLY A 99 -14.88 -1.30 29.45
N GLU A 100 -13.98 -0.32 29.43
CA GLU A 100 -13.46 0.31 28.21
C GLU A 100 -12.18 -0.39 27.73
N ILE A 101 -12.03 -0.55 26.42
CA ILE A 101 -10.86 -1.20 25.82
C ILE A 101 -9.62 -0.31 26.00
N LYS A 102 -8.63 -0.79 26.77
CA LYS A 102 -7.33 -0.14 27.00
C LYS A 102 -6.28 -0.53 25.98
N LYS A 103 -6.34 -1.76 25.48
CA LYS A 103 -5.35 -2.28 24.53
C LYS A 103 -5.93 -3.40 23.70
N VAL A 104 -5.61 -3.38 22.41
CA VAL A 104 -5.69 -4.53 21.51
C VAL A 104 -4.29 -4.76 20.95
N LYS A 105 -3.85 -6.01 20.88
CA LYS A 105 -2.56 -6.40 20.31
C LYS A 105 -2.71 -7.75 19.61
N ILE A 106 -2.17 -7.87 18.41
CA ILE A 106 -2.03 -9.17 17.73
C ILE A 106 -0.82 -9.88 18.33
N LEU A 107 -1.00 -11.13 18.74
CA LEU A 107 0.04 -11.97 19.33
C LEU A 107 0.71 -12.84 18.28
N GLN A 108 -0.12 -13.49 17.45
CA GLN A 108 0.29 -14.39 16.40
C GLN A 108 -0.78 -14.39 15.30
N HIS A 109 -0.37 -14.63 14.06
CA HIS A 109 -1.29 -14.87 12.96
C HIS A 109 -0.68 -15.81 11.92
N GLU A 110 -1.53 -16.39 11.07
CA GLU A 110 -1.12 -17.10 9.84
C GLU A 110 -1.40 -16.29 8.56
N GLU A 111 -1.77 -15.01 8.70
CA GLU A 111 -2.05 -14.10 7.58
C GLU A 111 -0.87 -13.83 6.63
N THR A 112 -1.19 -13.44 5.39
CA THR A 112 -0.18 -13.01 4.39
C THR A 112 0.56 -11.79 4.93
N LEU A 113 1.87 -11.71 4.69
CA LEU A 113 2.72 -10.57 5.10
C LEU A 113 2.09 -9.19 4.81
N ASP A 114 1.48 -9.00 3.65
CA ASP A 114 0.85 -7.74 3.26
C ASP A 114 -0.35 -7.38 4.16
N TYR A 115 -1.24 -8.34 4.43
CA TYR A 115 -2.40 -8.14 5.30
C TYR A 115 -2.00 -8.02 6.78
N ALA A 116 -0.99 -8.78 7.19
CA ALA A 116 -0.42 -8.78 8.53
C ALA A 116 0.09 -7.38 8.93
N GLU A 117 0.92 -6.77 8.07
CA GLU A 117 1.46 -5.42 8.31
C GLU A 117 0.35 -4.39 8.56
N HIS A 118 -0.81 -4.54 7.89
CA HIS A 118 -1.92 -3.62 8.05
C HIS A 118 -2.76 -3.86 9.32
N ILE A 119 -3.09 -5.12 9.64
CA ILE A 119 -3.86 -5.43 10.86
C ILE A 119 -3.02 -5.24 12.13
N GLU A 120 -1.70 -5.33 12.04
CA GLU A 120 -0.77 -5.03 13.14
C GLU A 120 -0.48 -3.54 13.29
N SER A 121 -0.90 -2.71 12.34
CA SER A 121 -0.62 -1.27 12.36
C SER A 121 -1.28 -0.59 13.58
N ASN A 122 -0.57 0.37 14.17
CA ASN A 122 -1.13 1.22 15.22
C ASN A 122 -2.40 1.94 14.74
N TRP A 123 -2.45 2.30 13.46
CA TRP A 123 -3.65 2.90 12.86
C TRP A 123 -4.85 1.99 13.10
N PHE A 124 -4.79 0.71 12.76
CA PHE A 124 -5.95 -0.18 12.93
C PHE A 124 -6.24 -0.46 14.41
N LEU A 125 -5.22 -0.83 15.20
CA LEU A 125 -5.40 -1.29 16.58
C LEU A 125 -5.80 -0.18 17.56
N GLU A 126 -5.41 1.08 17.32
CA GLU A 126 -5.79 2.20 18.19
C GLU A 126 -7.28 2.56 18.07
N ARG A 127 -7.97 2.13 17.01
CA ARG A 127 -9.42 2.40 16.81
C ARG A 127 -10.31 1.68 17.81
N PHE A 128 -9.81 0.61 18.40
CA PHE A 128 -10.52 -0.17 19.41
C PHE A 128 -10.52 0.54 20.78
N LEU A 129 -9.58 1.47 21.00
CA LEU A 129 -9.34 2.06 22.32
C LEU A 129 -10.46 2.99 22.75
N ASN A 130 -10.71 3.03 24.06
CA ASN A 130 -11.73 3.89 24.71
C ASN A 130 -13.17 3.62 24.22
N ILE A 131 -13.42 2.46 23.61
CA ILE A 131 -14.78 2.00 23.30
C ILE A 131 -15.30 1.20 24.50
N LYS A 132 -16.51 1.54 24.93
CA LYS A 132 -17.25 0.81 25.97
C LYS A 132 -17.57 -0.60 25.48
N GLY A 133 -17.12 -1.61 26.22
CA GLY A 133 -17.34 -3.01 25.93
C GLY A 133 -18.78 -3.51 26.15
N ASN A 134 -19.75 -2.65 26.43
CA ASN A 134 -21.14 -3.04 26.69
C ASN A 134 -21.97 -3.30 25.41
N LYS A 135 -21.36 -3.08 24.24
CA LYS A 135 -21.88 -3.41 22.91
C LYS A 135 -20.77 -4.08 22.11
N PHE A 136 -21.17 -4.83 21.08
CA PHE A 136 -20.22 -5.31 20.09
C PHE A 136 -19.82 -4.22 19.11
N LEU A 137 -18.60 -4.37 18.63
CA LEU A 137 -17.98 -3.54 17.61
C LEU A 137 -18.48 -3.95 16.23
N ASN A 138 -18.72 -2.97 15.37
CA ASN A 138 -19.08 -3.19 13.98
C ASN A 138 -17.88 -2.92 13.08
N LEU A 139 -17.69 -3.72 12.04
CA LEU A 139 -16.72 -3.41 11.00
C LEU A 139 -17.42 -2.58 9.92
N VAL A 140 -16.88 -1.39 9.62
CA VAL A 140 -17.42 -0.46 8.62
C VAL A 140 -16.35 -0.14 7.57
N VAL A 141 -16.78 0.29 6.38
CA VAL A 141 -15.87 0.41 5.22
C VAL A 141 -15.11 1.73 5.21
N LEU A 142 -15.83 2.85 5.33
CA LEU A 142 -15.26 4.20 5.11
C LEU A 142 -15.35 5.05 6.38
N ASP A 143 -16.56 5.19 6.91
CA ASP A 143 -16.83 6.15 7.98
C ASP A 143 -17.41 5.53 9.24
N LYS A 144 -17.04 6.15 10.36
CA LYS A 144 -17.53 5.83 11.69
C LYS A 144 -18.85 6.58 11.93
N GLU A 145 -19.98 5.87 11.86
CA GLU A 145 -21.30 6.43 12.16
C GLU A 145 -21.61 6.35 13.67
N ASN A 146 -21.15 5.28 14.31
CA ASN A 146 -21.41 4.96 15.72
C ASN A 146 -20.10 4.82 16.51
N PRO A 147 -20.10 5.07 17.83
CA PRO A 147 -18.92 4.86 18.68
C PRO A 147 -18.30 3.46 18.60
N GLU A 148 -19.12 2.44 18.38
CA GLU A 148 -18.75 1.03 18.23
C GLU A 148 -18.20 0.66 16.84
N ASP A 149 -18.22 1.57 15.87
CA ASP A 149 -17.76 1.25 14.52
C ASP A 149 -16.22 1.34 14.42
N ILE A 150 -15.66 0.30 13.80
CA ILE A 150 -14.25 0.11 13.50
C ILE A 150 -14.10 0.11 11.99
N ILE A 151 -13.40 1.12 11.47
CA ILE A 151 -13.10 1.22 10.04
C ILE A 151 -12.12 0.10 9.67
N GLN A 152 -12.48 -0.68 8.66
CA GLN A 152 -11.66 -1.78 8.16
C GLN A 152 -10.37 -1.29 7.52
N VAL A 153 -9.39 -2.19 7.42
CA VAL A 153 -8.25 -1.99 6.55
C VAL A 153 -8.68 -2.25 5.11
N THR A 154 -8.49 -1.28 4.23
CA THR A 154 -8.70 -1.42 2.78
C THR A 154 -7.87 -2.58 2.23
N GLY A 155 -8.51 -3.52 1.53
CA GLY A 155 -7.84 -4.70 0.96
C GLY A 155 -7.59 -5.84 1.94
N ALA A 156 -7.85 -5.69 3.23
CA ALA A 156 -7.71 -6.75 4.24
C ALA A 156 -9.03 -6.95 5.03
N THR A 157 -10.15 -7.08 4.30
CA THR A 157 -11.51 -7.15 4.86
C THR A 157 -11.68 -8.32 5.83
N ILE A 158 -11.28 -9.53 5.38
CA ILE A 158 -11.41 -10.77 6.16
C ILE A 158 -10.54 -10.72 7.41
N SER A 159 -9.28 -10.30 7.27
CA SER A 159 -8.34 -10.18 8.38
C SER A 159 -8.80 -9.13 9.39
N SER A 160 -9.32 -7.99 8.92
CA SER A 160 -9.92 -6.96 9.79
C SER A 160 -11.13 -7.52 10.55
N LYS A 161 -11.98 -8.30 9.87
CA LYS A 161 -13.15 -8.93 10.47
C LYS A 161 -12.78 -9.98 11.52
N ALA A 162 -11.72 -10.75 11.28
CA ALA A 162 -11.21 -11.72 12.25
C ALA A 162 -10.77 -11.03 13.54
N VAL A 163 -10.01 -9.92 13.45
CA VAL A 163 -9.62 -9.14 14.63
C VAL A 163 -10.83 -8.60 15.37
N VAL A 164 -11.80 -7.99 14.67
CA VAL A 164 -13.03 -7.47 15.29
C VAL A 164 -13.83 -8.59 15.99
N ASN A 165 -13.95 -9.77 15.38
CA ASN A 165 -14.64 -10.90 15.99
C ASN A 165 -13.90 -11.42 17.24
N ALA A 166 -12.57 -11.52 17.21
CA ALA A 166 -11.78 -11.93 18.37
C ALA A 166 -11.93 -10.93 19.55
N VAL A 167 -11.96 -9.62 19.26
CA VAL A 167 -12.24 -8.60 20.28
C VAL A 167 -13.67 -8.74 20.81
N ASN A 168 -14.67 -8.89 19.93
CA ASN A 168 -16.06 -9.07 20.33
C ASN A 168 -16.27 -10.31 21.20
N ALA A 169 -15.62 -11.44 20.91
CA ALA A 169 -15.66 -12.63 21.76
C ALA A 169 -15.14 -12.33 23.20
N SER A 170 -14.08 -11.51 23.30
CA SER A 170 -13.55 -11.03 24.58
C SER A 170 -14.55 -10.13 25.31
N LEU A 171 -15.21 -9.21 24.61
CA LEU A 171 -16.25 -8.33 25.18
C LEU A 171 -17.47 -9.13 25.67
N GLY A 172 -17.92 -10.12 24.90
CA GLY A 172 -19.03 -10.99 25.28
C GLY A 172 -18.73 -11.74 26.57
N THR A 173 -17.51 -12.28 26.67
CA THR A 173 -17.03 -12.98 27.86
C THR A 173 -16.90 -12.07 29.07
N TYR A 174 -16.35 -10.85 28.90
CA TYR A 174 -16.27 -9.84 29.96
C TYR A 174 -17.65 -9.50 30.54
N ASN A 175 -18.64 -9.29 29.68
CA ASN A 175 -20.00 -8.95 30.11
C ASN A 175 -20.70 -10.11 30.81
N TYR A 176 -20.49 -11.33 30.35
CA TYR A 176 -21.03 -12.51 30.99
C TYR A 176 -20.44 -12.71 32.39
N LEU A 177 -19.12 -12.68 32.52
CA LEU A 177 -18.43 -12.97 33.79
C LEU A 177 -18.56 -11.85 34.83
N ASN A 178 -18.41 -10.58 34.43
CA ASN A 178 -18.40 -9.47 35.38
C ASN A 178 -19.78 -8.82 35.56
N ASN A 179 -20.62 -8.80 34.51
CA ASN A 179 -21.90 -8.07 34.52
C ASN A 179 -23.13 -9.00 34.51
N GLY A 180 -22.95 -10.31 34.28
CA GLY A 180 -24.06 -11.27 34.15
C GLY A 180 -24.93 -11.01 32.91
N ILE A 181 -24.38 -10.39 31.86
CA ILE A 181 -25.11 -10.06 30.62
C ILE A 181 -24.75 -11.08 29.54
N GLU A 182 -25.75 -11.82 29.07
CA GLU A 182 -25.62 -12.75 27.95
C GLU A 182 -25.72 -12.00 26.61
N MET A 183 -24.60 -11.83 25.92
CA MET A 183 -24.55 -11.22 24.58
C MET A 183 -24.76 -12.26 23.48
N THR A 184 -25.06 -11.82 22.25
CA THR A 184 -25.21 -12.73 21.10
C THR A 184 -23.91 -13.46 20.77
N SER A 185 -23.99 -14.64 20.16
CA SER A 185 -22.81 -15.42 19.83
C SER A 185 -21.90 -14.74 18.80
N VAL A 186 -20.60 -15.00 18.90
CA VAL A 186 -19.56 -14.53 17.98
C VAL A 186 -18.76 -15.74 17.50
N PRO A 187 -18.75 -16.03 16.19
CA PRO A 187 -18.00 -17.18 15.68
C PRO A 187 -16.49 -16.94 15.74
N ASP A 188 -15.74 -18.02 15.91
CA ASP A 188 -14.27 -18.10 15.87
C ASP A 188 -13.73 -18.27 14.44
N VAL A 189 -14.59 -18.20 13.43
CA VAL A 189 -14.22 -18.20 12.01
C VAL A 189 -15.04 -17.15 11.27
N VAL A 190 -14.38 -16.39 10.40
CA VAL A 190 -15.09 -15.48 9.49
C VAL A 190 -15.85 -16.33 8.45
N PRO A 191 -17.17 -16.19 8.28
CA PRO A 191 -17.94 -17.04 7.37
C PRO A 191 -17.43 -16.98 5.92
N GLN A 192 -17.31 -18.14 5.24
CA GLN A 192 -16.80 -18.23 3.86
C GLN A 192 -17.62 -17.45 2.82
N GLU A 193 -18.85 -17.06 3.13
CA GLU A 193 -19.66 -16.15 2.31
C GLU A 193 -18.99 -14.78 2.13
N ILE A 194 -18.18 -14.34 3.11
CA ILE A 194 -17.36 -13.13 3.02
C ILE A 194 -16.08 -13.41 2.20
N TRP A 195 -15.56 -14.64 2.24
CA TRP A 195 -14.33 -15.06 1.55
C TRP A 195 -14.53 -15.21 0.04
N GLN A 196 -15.67 -15.74 -0.40
CA GLN A 196 -16.00 -15.82 -1.82
C GLN A 196 -16.20 -14.45 -2.45
N LYS A 197 -16.52 -13.42 -1.64
CA LYS A 197 -16.57 -12.04 -2.09
C LYS A 197 -15.17 -11.48 -2.35
N ASP A 198 -14.17 -11.58 -1.47
CA ASP A 198 -12.91 -10.83 -1.67
C ASP A 198 -12.10 -11.19 -2.94
N ASP A 199 -12.05 -12.47 -3.35
CA ASP A 199 -11.30 -12.89 -4.56
C ASP A 199 -12.12 -12.83 -5.87
N ASN A 200 -13.46 -12.81 -5.76
CA ASN A 200 -14.38 -12.72 -6.88
C ASN A 200 -15.18 -11.41 -6.86
N SER A 201 -14.71 -10.37 -6.19
CA SER A 201 -15.32 -9.05 -6.26
C SER A 201 -14.27 -7.95 -6.20
N PHE A 202 -14.63 -6.78 -6.68
CA PHE A 202 -13.82 -5.58 -6.59
C PHE A 202 -14.67 -4.46 -6.01
N ALA A 203 -14.02 -3.45 -5.46
CA ALA A 203 -14.66 -2.24 -4.96
C ALA A 203 -14.51 -1.11 -5.98
N ILE A 204 -15.53 -0.27 -6.09
CA ILE A 204 -15.45 1.04 -6.72
C ILE A 204 -15.68 2.08 -5.62
N ASN A 205 -14.67 2.85 -5.28
CA ASN A 205 -14.73 3.87 -4.24
C ASN A 205 -14.96 5.25 -4.84
N TYR A 206 -15.77 6.07 -4.19
CA TYR A 206 -16.01 7.48 -4.48
C TYR A 206 -16.11 8.26 -3.17
N GLU A 207 -16.13 9.59 -3.21
CA GLU A 207 -15.98 10.43 -1.99
C GLU A 207 -16.94 10.05 -0.86
N ASP A 208 -18.22 9.82 -1.21
CA ASP A 208 -19.30 9.57 -0.26
C ASP A 208 -19.68 8.07 -0.14
N GLY A 209 -18.89 7.14 -0.69
CA GLY A 209 -19.28 5.73 -0.66
C GLY A 209 -18.40 4.75 -1.40
N SER A 210 -18.84 3.50 -1.39
CA SER A 210 -18.19 2.40 -2.08
C SER A 210 -19.24 1.43 -2.59
N LEU A 211 -19.07 0.99 -3.83
CA LEU A 211 -19.86 -0.05 -4.47
C LEU A 211 -19.00 -1.30 -4.57
N ARG A 212 -19.55 -2.46 -4.21
CA ARG A 212 -18.82 -3.73 -4.28
C ARG A 212 -19.53 -4.69 -5.22
N ILE A 213 -18.81 -5.18 -6.23
CA ILE A 213 -19.39 -5.93 -7.35
C ILE A 213 -18.66 -7.25 -7.49
N ASP A 214 -19.41 -8.35 -7.48
CA ASP A 214 -18.87 -9.69 -7.69
C ASP A 214 -18.97 -10.21 -9.14
N VAL A 215 -18.31 -11.35 -9.41
CA VAL A 215 -18.23 -11.97 -10.75
C VAL A 215 -19.61 -12.40 -11.28
N GLU A 216 -20.59 -12.67 -10.43
CA GLU A 216 -21.94 -12.98 -10.88
C GLU A 216 -22.76 -11.71 -11.10
N GLU A 217 -22.70 -10.76 -10.16
CA GLU A 217 -23.39 -9.48 -10.23
C GLU A 217 -22.97 -8.66 -11.47
N ILE A 218 -21.67 -8.66 -11.82
CA ILE A 218 -21.19 -7.90 -12.98
C ILE A 218 -21.87 -8.30 -14.30
N LYS A 219 -22.42 -9.50 -14.39
CA LYS A 219 -23.09 -10.02 -15.59
C LYS A 219 -24.49 -9.42 -15.78
N ASP A 220 -25.08 -8.87 -14.72
CA ASP A 220 -26.42 -8.30 -14.74
C ASP A 220 -26.46 -6.87 -15.31
N TYR A 221 -25.31 -6.17 -15.32
CA TYR A 221 -25.16 -4.85 -15.92
C TYR A 221 -25.21 -4.92 -17.47
N PRO A 222 -25.44 -3.78 -18.16
CA PRO A 222 -25.41 -3.73 -19.62
C PRO A 222 -24.07 -4.21 -20.21
N GLN A 223 -24.09 -5.38 -20.87
CA GLN A 223 -22.90 -6.02 -21.41
C GLN A 223 -22.50 -5.45 -22.78
N VAL A 224 -21.22 -5.23 -22.99
CA VAL A 224 -20.63 -5.03 -24.33
C VAL A 224 -19.77 -6.21 -24.73
N GLU A 225 -19.71 -6.49 -26.02
CA GLU A 225 -18.77 -7.44 -26.61
C GLU A 225 -17.96 -6.70 -27.67
N ARG A 226 -16.63 -6.80 -27.59
CA ARG A 226 -15.69 -6.07 -28.45
C ARG A 226 -14.52 -6.95 -28.84
N THR A 227 -14.10 -6.84 -30.10
CA THR A 227 -12.77 -7.31 -30.51
C THR A 227 -11.79 -6.17 -30.27
N VAL A 228 -10.77 -6.42 -29.46
CA VAL A 228 -9.80 -5.42 -29.01
C VAL A 228 -8.38 -5.95 -29.22
N THR A 229 -7.42 -5.06 -29.47
CA THR A 229 -6.02 -5.43 -29.69
C THR A 229 -5.18 -4.90 -28.54
N LEU A 230 -4.64 -5.83 -27.75
CA LEU A 230 -3.67 -5.50 -26.71
C LEU A 230 -2.31 -5.24 -27.37
N VAL A 231 -1.82 -4.01 -27.28
CA VAL A 231 -0.46 -3.65 -27.68
C VAL A 231 0.43 -3.65 -26.43
N ASN A 232 1.29 -4.65 -26.31
CA ASN A 232 2.25 -4.71 -25.23
C ASN A 232 3.34 -3.63 -25.42
N THR A 233 4.05 -3.30 -24.34
CA THR A 233 5.18 -2.35 -24.37
C THR A 233 6.33 -2.79 -25.29
N THR A 234 6.39 -4.08 -25.65
CA THR A 234 7.33 -4.65 -26.63
C THR A 234 6.88 -4.45 -28.09
N GLY A 235 5.73 -3.82 -28.33
CA GLY A 235 5.11 -3.66 -29.66
C GLY A 235 4.42 -4.92 -30.18
N THR A 236 4.30 -5.97 -29.36
CA THR A 236 3.58 -7.18 -29.74
C THR A 236 2.08 -6.93 -29.62
N GLU A 237 1.35 -7.19 -30.71
CA GLU A 237 -0.10 -7.06 -30.78
C GLU A 237 -0.77 -8.41 -30.52
N THR A 238 -1.78 -8.44 -29.65
CA THR A 238 -2.59 -9.63 -29.37
C THR A 238 -4.06 -9.27 -29.48
N GLU A 239 -4.72 -9.78 -30.51
CA GLU A 239 -6.17 -9.64 -30.67
C GLU A 239 -6.91 -10.57 -29.70
N MET A 240 -7.97 -10.06 -29.08
CA MET A 240 -8.86 -10.83 -28.22
C MET A 240 -10.29 -10.29 -28.28
N LYS A 241 -11.27 -11.17 -28.08
CA LYS A 241 -12.68 -10.81 -27.95
C LYS A 241 -13.01 -10.68 -26.47
N VAL A 242 -13.30 -9.49 -25.99
CA VAL A 242 -13.63 -9.24 -24.58
C VAL A 242 -15.11 -9.01 -24.41
N LYS A 243 -15.64 -9.42 -23.26
CA LYS A 243 -17.04 -9.20 -22.88
C LYS A 243 -17.16 -8.86 -21.40
N GLY A 244 -17.97 -7.84 -21.13
CA GLY A 244 -18.21 -7.25 -19.83
C GLY A 244 -18.93 -5.91 -19.96
N PRO A 245 -19.43 -5.30 -18.87
CA PRO A 245 -19.96 -3.95 -18.92
C PRO A 245 -18.84 -2.92 -19.10
N THR A 246 -19.20 -1.74 -19.59
CA THR A 246 -18.31 -0.58 -19.48
C THR A 246 -18.41 -0.02 -18.06
N LEU A 247 -17.32 0.51 -17.50
CA LEU A 247 -17.35 1.18 -16.20
C LEU A 247 -18.38 2.33 -16.20
N ARG A 248 -18.48 3.07 -17.31
CA ARG A 248 -19.47 4.14 -17.49
C ARG A 248 -20.91 3.64 -17.35
N SER A 249 -21.29 2.63 -18.13
CA SER A 249 -22.65 2.08 -18.08
C SER A 249 -22.99 1.45 -16.73
N LEU A 250 -22.00 0.82 -16.08
CA LEU A 250 -22.16 0.25 -14.76
C LEU A 250 -22.42 1.33 -13.72
N LEU A 251 -21.62 2.40 -13.71
CA LEU A 251 -21.81 3.53 -12.79
C LEU A 251 -23.12 4.27 -13.03
N GLU A 252 -23.54 4.43 -14.30
CA GLU A 252 -24.81 5.07 -14.65
C GLU A 252 -26.04 4.32 -14.10
N GLU A 253 -26.04 2.98 -14.08
CA GLU A 253 -27.10 2.17 -13.47
C GLU A 253 -27.18 2.38 -11.94
N GLU A 254 -26.03 2.64 -11.31
CA GLU A 254 -25.91 2.93 -9.87
C GLU A 254 -26.11 4.42 -9.54
N GLY A 255 -26.48 5.23 -10.54
CA GLY A 255 -26.76 6.66 -10.38
C GLY A 255 -25.51 7.55 -10.27
N ILE A 256 -24.33 7.03 -10.63
CA ILE A 256 -23.04 7.72 -10.55
C ILE A 256 -22.58 8.17 -11.95
N GLY A 257 -22.35 9.47 -12.12
CA GLY A 257 -21.90 10.05 -13.38
C GLY A 257 -20.38 10.03 -13.52
N LEU A 258 -19.80 9.09 -14.27
CA LEU A 258 -18.34 9.02 -14.48
C LEU A 258 -17.73 10.33 -15.03
N GLY A 259 -18.50 11.13 -15.78
CA GLY A 259 -18.04 12.42 -16.33
C GLY A 259 -17.84 13.54 -15.30
N GLU A 260 -18.31 13.36 -14.06
CA GLU A 260 -18.17 14.33 -12.97
C GLU A 260 -16.77 14.27 -12.34
N TYR A 261 -16.09 13.13 -12.46
CA TYR A 261 -14.77 12.88 -11.89
C TYR A 261 -13.63 13.43 -12.76
N ALA A 262 -12.48 13.68 -12.13
CA ALA A 262 -11.22 14.09 -12.75
C ALA A 262 -10.38 12.91 -13.27
N GLY A 263 -10.67 11.68 -12.82
CA GLY A 263 -10.03 10.46 -13.30
C GLY A 263 -10.37 9.26 -12.42
N ILE A 264 -9.78 8.10 -12.76
CA ILE A 264 -9.91 6.86 -11.99
C ILE A 264 -8.55 6.20 -11.76
N GLY A 265 -8.38 5.61 -10.60
CA GLY A 265 -7.23 4.77 -10.26
C GLY A 265 -7.65 3.32 -10.22
N ILE A 266 -6.99 2.46 -10.98
CA ILE A 266 -7.32 1.04 -11.06
C ILE A 266 -6.18 0.24 -10.44
N THR A 267 -6.51 -0.52 -9.40
CA THR A 267 -5.56 -1.33 -8.66
C THR A 267 -5.87 -2.82 -8.86
N GLY A 268 -4.84 -3.60 -9.20
CA GLY A 268 -4.89 -5.06 -9.20
C GLY A 268 -4.50 -5.65 -7.84
N ARG A 269 -4.94 -6.88 -7.55
CA ARG A 269 -4.55 -7.63 -6.34
C ARG A 269 -3.04 -7.89 -6.23
N ASP A 270 -2.30 -7.76 -7.33
CA ASP A 270 -0.84 -7.86 -7.34
C ASP A 270 -0.13 -6.53 -7.01
N GLY A 271 -0.89 -5.50 -6.60
CA GLY A 271 -0.40 -4.16 -6.29
C GLY A 271 -0.10 -3.32 -7.53
N TYR A 272 -0.41 -3.81 -8.74
CA TYR A 272 -0.29 -3.00 -9.94
C TYR A 272 -1.32 -1.86 -9.93
N TYR A 273 -0.84 -0.64 -10.12
CA TYR A 273 -1.68 0.55 -10.19
C TYR A 273 -1.54 1.23 -11.56
N THR A 274 -2.66 1.72 -12.08
CA THR A 274 -2.67 2.69 -13.19
C THR A 274 -3.71 3.78 -12.94
N MET A 275 -3.44 4.98 -13.44
CA MET A 275 -4.35 6.12 -13.41
C MET A 275 -4.84 6.40 -14.82
N VAL A 276 -6.14 6.59 -14.97
CA VAL A 276 -6.80 7.01 -16.20
C VAL A 276 -7.43 8.36 -15.95
N ASP A 277 -6.87 9.41 -16.56
CA ASP A 277 -7.38 10.77 -16.38
C ASP A 277 -8.67 11.02 -17.17
N LYS A 278 -9.29 12.17 -16.91
CA LYS A 278 -10.52 12.60 -17.58
C LYS A 278 -10.41 12.61 -19.11
N GLU A 279 -9.29 13.07 -19.67
CA GLU A 279 -9.10 13.14 -21.12
C GLU A 279 -9.14 11.74 -21.74
N MET A 280 -8.48 10.76 -21.09
CA MET A 280 -8.54 9.36 -21.51
C MET A 280 -9.94 8.76 -21.36
N LEU A 281 -10.68 9.06 -20.28
CA LEU A 281 -12.04 8.59 -20.04
C LEU A 281 -13.09 9.18 -21.00
N GLU A 282 -12.78 10.31 -21.63
CA GLU A 282 -13.62 10.94 -22.66
C GLU A 282 -13.42 10.30 -24.04
N ILE A 283 -12.21 9.80 -24.34
CA ILE A 283 -11.87 9.24 -25.65
C ILE A 283 -11.94 7.71 -25.72
N ASP A 284 -11.82 7.00 -24.59
CA ASP A 284 -11.77 5.54 -24.56
C ASP A 284 -12.81 4.90 -23.65
N GLU A 285 -13.14 3.64 -23.94
CA GLU A 285 -14.04 2.82 -23.11
C GLU A 285 -13.22 2.00 -22.11
N VAL A 286 -13.60 2.05 -20.83
CA VAL A 286 -13.05 1.14 -19.79
C VAL A 286 -13.97 -0.06 -19.68
N ILE A 287 -13.61 -1.19 -20.29
CA ILE A 287 -14.41 -2.41 -20.28
C ILE A 287 -13.95 -3.32 -19.14
N LEU A 288 -14.86 -3.66 -18.22
CA LEU A 288 -14.61 -4.55 -17.10
C LEU A 288 -14.92 -5.99 -17.51
N SER A 289 -13.94 -6.65 -18.11
CA SER A 289 -14.13 -7.92 -18.80
C SER A 289 -14.12 -9.10 -17.82
N TRP A 290 -15.20 -9.88 -17.80
CA TRP A 290 -15.28 -11.15 -17.07
C TRP A 290 -15.18 -12.37 -18.00
N GLU A 291 -15.26 -12.17 -19.31
CA GLU A 291 -15.11 -13.20 -20.36
C GLU A 291 -14.12 -12.73 -21.44
N VAL A 292 -13.22 -13.61 -21.88
CA VAL A 292 -12.23 -13.38 -22.93
C VAL A 292 -12.22 -14.56 -23.89
N ASN A 293 -12.36 -14.29 -25.19
CA ASN A 293 -12.41 -15.27 -26.28
C ASN A 293 -13.52 -16.33 -26.12
N GLY A 294 -14.66 -15.96 -25.53
CA GLY A 294 -15.80 -16.85 -25.32
C GLY A 294 -15.72 -17.72 -24.07
N GLU A 295 -14.64 -17.61 -23.30
CA GLU A 295 -14.43 -18.33 -22.05
C GLU A 295 -14.35 -17.35 -20.87
N PRO A 296 -14.82 -17.72 -19.66
CA PRO A 296 -14.57 -16.92 -18.47
C PRO A 296 -13.07 -16.63 -18.30
N ILE A 297 -12.73 -15.46 -17.77
CA ILE A 297 -11.32 -15.15 -17.48
C ILE A 297 -10.71 -16.20 -16.52
N ASP A 298 -9.38 -16.36 -16.63
CA ASP A 298 -8.62 -17.27 -15.77
C ASP A 298 -8.93 -17.00 -14.29
N GLU A 299 -9.03 -18.04 -13.46
CA GLU A 299 -9.28 -17.89 -12.03
C GLU A 299 -8.26 -16.98 -11.35
N LYS A 300 -7.02 -16.96 -11.85
CA LYS A 300 -5.95 -16.09 -11.36
C LYS A 300 -6.10 -14.65 -11.81
N GLU A 301 -6.97 -14.34 -12.77
CA GLU A 301 -7.24 -12.98 -13.26
C GLU A 301 -8.57 -12.41 -12.76
N LYS A 302 -9.38 -13.22 -12.05
CA LYS A 302 -10.60 -12.78 -11.37
C LYS A 302 -10.36 -11.58 -10.43
N PRO A 303 -11.38 -10.76 -10.15
CA PRO A 303 -12.77 -10.85 -10.62
C PRO A 303 -12.97 -10.37 -12.06
N VAL A 304 -12.19 -9.39 -12.50
CA VAL A 304 -12.27 -8.83 -13.84
C VAL A 304 -10.89 -8.42 -14.37
N ARG A 305 -10.82 -8.31 -15.69
CA ARG A 305 -9.71 -7.68 -16.41
C ARG A 305 -10.20 -6.43 -17.12
N VAL A 306 -9.47 -5.32 -16.95
CA VAL A 306 -9.71 -4.10 -17.74
C VAL A 306 -9.23 -4.29 -19.17
N ALA A 307 -10.07 -3.86 -20.11
CA ALA A 307 -9.68 -3.64 -21.50
C ALA A 307 -9.96 -2.18 -21.87
N MET A 308 -8.91 -1.49 -22.36
CA MET A 308 -8.95 -0.11 -22.86
C MET A 308 -8.45 -0.11 -24.30
N PRO A 309 -9.35 -0.25 -25.30
CA PRO A 309 -9.01 -0.56 -26.68
C PRO A 309 -7.99 0.38 -27.33
N ASN A 310 -7.96 1.66 -26.94
CA ASN A 310 -7.09 2.67 -27.54
C ASN A 310 -5.84 2.96 -26.70
N GLN A 311 -5.59 2.17 -25.64
CA GLN A 311 -4.45 2.33 -24.75
C GLN A 311 -3.48 1.15 -24.77
N LEU A 312 -2.23 1.41 -24.41
CA LEU A 312 -1.20 0.39 -24.26
C LEU A 312 -1.52 -0.59 -23.12
N GLY A 313 -0.92 -1.77 -23.16
CA GLY A 313 -1.11 -2.83 -22.17
C GLY A 313 -0.97 -2.47 -20.69
N PRO A 314 -0.17 -1.48 -20.26
CA PRO A 314 -0.17 -0.98 -18.88
C PRO A 314 -1.55 -0.55 -18.34
N TYR A 315 -2.46 -0.09 -19.19
CA TYR A 315 -3.81 0.31 -18.76
C TYR A 315 -4.78 -0.88 -18.61
N TRP A 316 -4.37 -2.08 -19.03
CA TRP A 316 -5.20 -3.29 -19.06
C TRP A 316 -5.00 -4.10 -17.80
N VAL A 317 -5.32 -3.50 -16.65
CA VAL A 317 -5.12 -4.07 -15.31
C VAL A 317 -5.88 -5.39 -15.16
N LYS A 318 -5.21 -6.38 -14.59
CA LYS A 318 -5.78 -7.70 -14.28
C LYS A 318 -6.05 -7.79 -12.79
N MET A 319 -6.89 -8.76 -12.40
CA MET A 319 -7.18 -9.02 -10.98
C MET A 319 -7.66 -7.76 -10.26
N VAL A 320 -8.50 -6.96 -10.91
CA VAL A 320 -8.91 -5.66 -10.36
C VAL A 320 -9.48 -5.89 -8.96
N SER A 321 -8.90 -5.21 -7.98
CA SER A 321 -9.35 -5.23 -6.58
C SER A 321 -10.12 -3.96 -6.24
N VAL A 322 -9.64 -2.82 -6.73
CA VAL A 322 -10.19 -1.50 -6.41
C VAL A 322 -10.15 -0.60 -7.64
N ILE A 323 -11.22 0.18 -7.83
CA ILE A 323 -11.29 1.33 -8.73
C ILE A 323 -11.63 2.55 -7.87
N ASP A 324 -10.72 3.49 -7.73
CA ASP A 324 -10.97 4.75 -7.01
C ASP A 324 -11.39 5.83 -8.01
N LEU A 325 -12.54 6.46 -7.80
CA LEU A 325 -12.99 7.64 -8.53
C LEU A 325 -12.45 8.89 -7.85
N TYR A 326 -11.80 9.76 -8.61
CA TYR A 326 -11.18 10.99 -8.07
C TYR A 326 -11.98 12.21 -8.49
N ASP A 327 -12.61 12.92 -7.54
CA ASP A 327 -13.32 14.18 -7.83
C ASP A 327 -12.36 15.28 -8.29
N GLU A 328 -11.17 15.29 -7.69
CA GLU A 328 -10.07 16.14 -8.06
C GLU A 328 -8.76 15.34 -8.17
N ILE A 329 -7.97 15.68 -9.18
CA ILE A 329 -6.57 15.27 -9.26
C ILE A 329 -5.76 16.52 -9.02
N THR A 330 -4.97 16.53 -7.94
CA THR A 330 -4.12 17.66 -7.60
C THR A 330 -3.23 18.02 -8.79
N PRO A 331 -3.41 19.21 -9.39
CA PRO A 331 -2.64 19.59 -10.56
C PRO A 331 -1.16 19.70 -10.19
N LYS A 332 -0.28 19.27 -11.10
CA LYS A 332 1.16 19.47 -10.93
C LYS A 332 1.49 20.93 -11.17
N ASP A 333 2.17 21.53 -10.20
CA ASP A 333 2.71 22.87 -10.27
C ASP A 333 4.14 22.81 -9.73
N ILE A 334 5.04 22.30 -10.57
CA ILE A 334 6.42 22.04 -10.17
C ILE A 334 7.12 23.37 -9.87
N GLU A 335 7.46 23.57 -8.61
CA GLU A 335 8.18 24.73 -8.09
C GLU A 335 9.68 24.47 -8.01
N LYS A 336 10.10 23.22 -7.82
CA LYS A 336 11.51 22.85 -7.63
C LYS A 336 11.90 21.69 -8.54
N VAL A 337 12.99 21.84 -9.27
CA VAL A 337 13.59 20.78 -10.10
C VAL A 337 14.96 20.43 -9.54
N HIS A 338 15.07 19.25 -8.94
CA HIS A 338 16.27 18.73 -8.29
C HIS A 338 17.09 17.83 -9.21
N MET A 339 18.39 17.78 -8.97
CA MET A 339 19.32 16.87 -9.64
C MET A 339 19.47 15.61 -8.78
N PHE A 340 19.25 14.42 -9.36
CA PHE A 340 19.18 13.16 -8.60
C PHE A 340 20.42 12.88 -7.74
N ASP A 341 21.62 13.00 -8.31
CA ASP A 341 22.87 12.67 -7.62
C ASP A 341 23.09 13.58 -6.38
N PRO A 342 23.17 14.92 -6.49
CA PRO A 342 23.27 15.80 -5.32
C PRO A 342 22.13 15.64 -4.30
N LEU A 343 20.91 15.32 -4.74
CA LEU A 343 19.77 15.13 -3.83
C LEU A 343 19.92 13.88 -2.95
N THR A 344 20.61 12.86 -3.45
CA THR A 344 20.63 11.51 -2.85
C THR A 344 21.99 11.08 -2.29
N ASN A 345 23.03 11.92 -2.40
CA ASN A 345 24.39 11.62 -1.95
C ASN A 345 24.51 11.23 -0.47
N ASP A 346 23.68 11.82 0.40
CA ASP A 346 23.60 11.55 1.84
C ASP A 346 22.65 10.40 2.20
N ILE A 347 21.97 9.80 1.21
CA ILE A 347 21.08 8.66 1.43
C ILE A 347 21.89 7.37 1.27
N GLU A 348 21.95 6.57 2.33
CA GLU A 348 22.58 5.25 2.27
C GLU A 348 21.85 4.37 1.22
N PRO A 349 22.57 3.90 0.18
CA PRO A 349 21.96 3.13 -0.87
C PRO A 349 21.60 1.71 -0.42
N TYR A 350 20.49 1.21 -0.93
CA TYR A 350 20.11 -0.19 -0.83
C TYR A 350 20.56 -0.93 -2.08
N TYR A 351 21.26 -2.05 -1.91
CA TYR A 351 21.69 -2.90 -3.01
C TYR A 351 20.65 -3.98 -3.24
N TYR A 352 19.72 -3.71 -4.16
CA TYR A 352 18.65 -4.62 -4.51
C TYR A 352 19.14 -5.64 -5.54
N GLU A 353 18.90 -6.94 -5.29
CA GLU A 353 19.20 -7.99 -6.27
C GLU A 353 18.03 -8.14 -7.25
N TYR A 354 18.21 -7.66 -8.47
CA TYR A 354 17.22 -7.74 -9.54
C TYR A 354 17.79 -8.55 -10.71
N TYR A 355 17.19 -9.72 -10.97
CA TYR A 355 17.59 -10.64 -12.06
C TYR A 355 19.10 -10.95 -12.09
N GLY A 356 19.72 -11.10 -10.92
CA GLY A 356 21.14 -11.48 -10.80
C GLY A 356 22.13 -10.31 -10.85
N SER A 357 21.67 -9.06 -10.96
CA SER A 357 22.50 -7.87 -10.70
C SER A 357 22.16 -7.26 -9.35
N LYS A 358 23.18 -6.78 -8.62
CA LYS A 358 23.03 -6.01 -7.39
C LYS A 358 23.42 -4.57 -7.69
N ASP A 359 22.42 -3.73 -7.88
CA ASP A 359 22.60 -2.35 -8.33
C ASP A 359 22.21 -1.36 -7.23
N LYS A 360 22.97 -0.26 -7.12
CA LYS A 360 22.70 0.86 -6.22
C LYS A 360 21.28 1.39 -6.46
N SER A 361 20.49 1.38 -5.40
CA SER A 361 19.10 1.81 -5.42
C SER A 361 18.78 2.71 -4.23
N ILE A 362 18.04 3.78 -4.47
CA ILE A 362 17.65 4.76 -3.45
C ILE A 362 16.16 4.60 -3.15
N GLU A 363 15.80 4.46 -1.87
CA GLU A 363 14.39 4.36 -1.46
C GLU A 363 13.67 5.69 -1.69
N VAL A 364 12.58 5.65 -2.45
CA VAL A 364 11.78 6.85 -2.81
C VAL A 364 11.25 7.54 -1.56
N GLY A 365 10.82 6.79 -0.54
CA GLY A 365 10.38 7.35 0.74
C GLY A 365 11.41 8.28 1.41
N LYS A 366 12.71 7.97 1.28
CA LYS A 366 13.79 8.82 1.81
C LYS A 366 14.01 10.09 0.99
N ILE A 367 13.77 10.02 -0.33
CA ILE A 367 13.79 11.21 -1.20
C ILE A 367 12.60 12.11 -0.87
N LEU A 368 11.39 11.55 -0.78
CA LEU A 368 10.17 12.29 -0.47
C LEU A 368 10.24 13.00 0.89
N ALA A 369 10.94 12.43 1.86
CA ALA A 369 11.16 13.06 3.17
C ALA A 369 11.97 14.38 3.10
N LYS A 370 12.62 14.68 1.97
CA LYS A 370 13.37 15.92 1.73
C LYS A 370 12.53 17.02 1.10
N PHE A 371 11.32 16.72 0.64
CA PHE A 371 10.45 17.71 0.02
C PHE A 371 9.58 18.40 1.07
N ASP A 372 9.37 19.70 0.90
CA ASP A 372 8.57 20.51 1.83
C ASP A 372 7.08 20.11 1.77
N ILE A 373 6.60 19.75 0.57
CA ILE A 373 5.20 19.41 0.31
C ILE A 373 5.14 18.09 -0.46
N VAL A 374 4.50 17.09 0.16
CA VAL A 374 4.15 15.84 -0.50
C VAL A 374 2.68 15.58 -0.27
N ASP A 375 1.88 15.82 -1.30
CA ASP A 375 0.45 15.53 -1.25
C ASP A 375 0.24 14.01 -1.18
N LYS A 376 -0.39 13.53 -0.10
CA LYS A 376 -0.66 12.11 0.10
C LYS A 376 -1.67 11.55 -0.90
N LYS A 377 -2.56 12.39 -1.42
CA LYS A 377 -3.53 12.05 -2.47
C LYS A 377 -2.99 12.33 -3.88
N GLY A 378 -1.80 12.95 -3.98
CA GLY A 378 -1.14 13.25 -5.24
C GLY A 378 -0.47 12.02 -5.87
N PHE A 379 0.13 12.25 -7.04
CA PHE A 379 0.79 11.21 -7.83
C PHE A 379 2.30 11.39 -7.91
N PHE A 380 2.99 10.26 -7.82
CA PHE A 380 4.37 10.10 -8.22
C PHE A 380 4.41 9.75 -9.71
N THR A 381 4.84 10.69 -10.54
CA THR A 381 4.84 10.54 -12.00
C THR A 381 6.25 10.32 -12.49
N MET A 382 6.47 9.26 -13.26
CA MET A 382 7.74 8.92 -13.88
C MET A 382 7.64 9.12 -15.38
N ALA A 383 8.69 9.66 -16.00
CA ALA A 383 8.80 9.80 -17.44
C ALA A 383 10.11 9.17 -17.95
N ALA A 384 10.04 8.50 -19.10
CA ALA A 384 11.17 7.83 -19.75
C ALA A 384 11.58 8.50 -21.07
N THR A 385 12.75 8.12 -21.59
CA THR A 385 13.28 8.66 -22.86
C THR A 385 12.47 8.24 -24.09
N ASP A 386 11.69 7.18 -24.00
CA ASP A 386 10.78 6.71 -25.07
C ASP A 386 9.42 7.41 -25.07
N GLY A 387 9.21 8.38 -24.17
CA GLY A 387 7.96 9.13 -24.03
C GLY A 387 6.93 8.46 -23.12
N LEU A 388 7.22 7.28 -22.55
CA LEU A 388 6.34 6.66 -21.56
C LEU A 388 6.25 7.57 -20.32
N MET A 389 5.03 7.92 -19.95
CA MET A 389 4.70 8.48 -18.64
C MET A 389 3.88 7.49 -17.85
N LYS A 390 4.19 7.34 -16.56
CA LYS A 390 3.45 6.46 -15.65
C LYS A 390 3.23 7.16 -14.31
N ASN A 391 2.00 7.06 -13.81
CA ASN A 391 1.62 7.53 -12.48
C ASN A 391 1.57 6.37 -11.49
N GLU A 392 2.03 6.64 -10.28
CA GLU A 392 1.86 5.79 -9.10
C GLU A 392 1.26 6.66 -7.99
N THR A 393 0.51 6.05 -7.06
CA THR A 393 0.04 6.77 -5.88
C THR A 393 1.20 7.10 -4.95
N ILE A 394 1.15 8.26 -4.30
CA ILE A 394 2.17 8.62 -3.31
C ILE A 394 2.21 7.62 -2.15
N SER A 395 1.08 7.06 -1.73
CA SER A 395 1.03 6.03 -0.70
C SER A 395 1.86 4.79 -1.05
N LEU A 396 1.79 4.34 -2.31
CA LEU A 396 2.48 3.14 -2.79
C LEU A 396 4.01 3.33 -2.82
N VAL A 397 4.50 4.49 -3.23
CA VAL A 397 5.94 4.72 -3.41
C VAL A 397 6.68 5.09 -2.13
N ARG A 398 5.98 5.25 -1.01
CA ARG A 398 6.58 5.71 0.26
C ARG A 398 7.43 4.68 0.97
N GLN A 399 7.16 3.39 0.76
CA GLN A 399 7.85 2.31 1.46
C GLN A 399 8.22 1.21 0.50
N ARG A 400 9.45 0.70 0.60
CA ARG A 400 9.93 -0.44 -0.19
C ARG A 400 9.83 -0.23 -1.72
N TYR A 401 9.84 1.03 -2.15
CA TYR A 401 9.89 1.43 -3.54
C TYR A 401 11.21 2.18 -3.77
N PHE A 402 11.95 1.80 -4.80
CA PHE A 402 13.30 2.29 -5.00
C PHE A 402 13.52 2.76 -6.43
N ILE A 403 14.44 3.72 -6.58
CA ILE A 403 15.02 4.08 -7.87
C ILE A 403 16.41 3.47 -7.94
N LYS A 404 16.58 2.52 -8.87
CA LYS A 404 17.88 2.00 -9.27
C LYS A 404 18.58 3.03 -10.15
N SER A 405 19.79 3.45 -9.79
CA SER A 405 20.54 4.51 -10.47
C SER A 405 21.67 4.00 -11.38
N GLU A 406 22.09 2.74 -11.23
CA GLU A 406 23.17 2.14 -12.03
C GLU A 406 22.75 0.81 -12.64
N GLY A 407 23.55 0.23 -13.53
CA GLY A 407 23.27 -1.07 -14.15
C GLY A 407 22.29 -1.01 -15.32
N GLU A 408 21.90 -2.17 -15.83
CA GLU A 408 21.07 -2.25 -17.04
C GLU A 408 19.69 -1.60 -16.82
N ASN A 409 19.20 -0.88 -17.84
CA ASN A 409 17.91 -0.17 -17.86
C ASN A 409 17.80 1.05 -16.92
N ALA A 410 18.84 1.38 -16.15
CA ALA A 410 18.83 2.52 -15.25
C ALA A 410 18.71 3.88 -16.00
N PRO A 411 18.16 4.91 -15.35
CA PRO A 411 17.45 4.87 -14.07
C PRO A 411 16.12 4.14 -14.19
N MET A 412 15.75 3.36 -13.17
CA MET A 412 14.56 2.50 -13.21
C MET A 412 13.92 2.34 -11.84
N ASN A 413 12.60 2.38 -11.75
CA ASN A 413 11.88 2.02 -10.53
C ASN A 413 11.91 0.51 -10.27
N ILE A 414 12.05 0.10 -9.01
CA ILE A 414 11.99 -1.29 -8.57
C ILE A 414 11.27 -1.38 -7.22
N ALA A 415 10.59 -2.50 -6.97
CA ALA A 415 10.02 -2.84 -5.69
C ALA A 415 9.97 -4.37 -5.51
N PRO A 416 9.92 -4.90 -4.27
CA PRO A 416 9.86 -6.34 -3.99
C PRO A 416 8.78 -7.10 -4.75
N ASN A 417 7.62 -6.46 -4.95
CA ASN A 417 6.45 -7.10 -5.55
C ASN A 417 6.40 -6.91 -7.08
N PHE A 418 7.39 -6.22 -7.67
CA PHE A 418 7.37 -5.93 -9.10
C PHE A 418 7.67 -7.16 -9.95
N ARG A 419 6.81 -7.37 -10.96
CA ARG A 419 7.00 -8.32 -12.05
C ARG A 419 7.64 -7.64 -13.26
N LEU A 420 8.21 -8.44 -14.15
CA LEU A 420 8.78 -7.96 -15.40
C LEU A 420 7.74 -7.15 -16.19
N GLY A 421 8.10 -5.92 -16.59
CA GLY A 421 7.22 -5.01 -17.33
C GLY A 421 6.49 -3.96 -16.47
N MET A 422 6.61 -4.03 -15.13
CA MET A 422 6.08 -2.99 -14.24
C MET A 422 6.98 -1.75 -14.13
N ASN A 423 8.21 -1.87 -14.65
CA ASN A 423 9.23 -0.84 -14.53
C ASN A 423 9.16 0.21 -15.66
N VAL A 424 9.33 1.46 -15.30
CA VAL A 424 9.71 2.57 -16.17
C VAL A 424 11.23 2.60 -16.24
N LYS A 425 11.78 2.37 -17.44
CA LYS A 425 13.20 2.25 -17.71
C LYS A 425 13.74 3.54 -18.31
N HIS A 426 15.04 3.79 -18.16
CA HIS A 426 15.70 4.97 -18.71
C HIS A 426 14.94 6.27 -18.37
N MET A 427 14.57 6.42 -17.10
CA MET A 427 13.81 7.59 -16.67
C MET A 427 14.60 8.88 -16.92
N THR A 428 13.93 9.88 -17.49
CA THR A 428 14.46 11.25 -17.60
C THR A 428 14.21 12.01 -16.32
N HIS A 429 13.06 11.80 -15.68
CA HIS A 429 12.69 12.41 -14.42
C HIS A 429 11.55 11.67 -13.73
N PHE A 430 11.35 11.98 -12.44
CA PHE A 430 10.10 11.74 -11.74
C PHE A 430 9.62 13.00 -11.02
N SER A 431 8.35 13.09 -10.66
CA SER A 431 7.78 14.27 -10.00
C SER A 431 6.64 13.97 -9.04
N THR A 432 6.47 14.83 -8.04
CA THR A 432 5.29 14.94 -7.17
C THR A 432 4.44 16.14 -7.63
N THR A 433 3.68 16.77 -6.73
CA THR A 433 2.89 17.97 -7.03
C THR A 433 3.78 19.21 -7.21
N LYS A 434 4.80 19.39 -6.37
CA LYS A 434 5.63 20.61 -6.28
C LYS A 434 7.10 20.38 -6.65
N ASP A 435 7.57 19.14 -6.62
CA ASP A 435 8.98 18.82 -6.84
C ASP A 435 9.12 17.84 -8.00
N ALA A 436 10.15 18.04 -8.83
CA ALA A 436 10.61 17.08 -9.81
C ALA A 436 12.08 16.76 -9.57
N VAL A 437 12.50 15.54 -9.89
CA VAL A 437 13.89 15.10 -9.82
C VAL A 437 14.29 14.58 -11.18
N VAL A 438 15.35 15.16 -11.74
CA VAL A 438 15.85 14.83 -13.08
C VAL A 438 17.11 13.99 -13.01
N PHE A 439 17.29 13.19 -14.07
CA PHE A 439 18.46 12.36 -14.34
C PHE A 439 19.21 12.98 -15.52
N PRO A 440 20.20 13.86 -15.32
CA PRO A 440 20.87 14.58 -16.40
C PRO A 440 21.41 13.66 -17.51
N GLU A 441 21.92 12.48 -17.14
CA GLU A 441 22.46 11.46 -18.03
C GLU A 441 21.43 10.90 -19.02
N LYS A 442 20.13 10.94 -18.68
CA LYS A 442 19.01 10.57 -19.55
C LYS A 442 18.28 11.76 -20.13
N MET A 443 18.23 12.87 -19.42
CA MET A 443 17.60 14.10 -19.88
C MET A 443 18.22 14.60 -21.19
N LYS A 444 19.52 14.38 -21.40
CA LYS A 444 20.24 14.71 -22.65
C LYS A 444 19.64 14.10 -23.92
N GLU A 445 18.93 12.99 -23.80
CA GLU A 445 18.31 12.31 -24.95
C GLU A 445 17.04 13.03 -25.43
N VAL A 446 16.48 13.95 -24.62
CA VAL A 446 15.18 14.60 -24.88
C VAL A 446 15.21 16.14 -24.86
N VAL A 447 16.34 16.77 -24.55
CA VAL A 447 16.49 18.24 -24.48
C VAL A 447 17.54 18.77 -25.46
N ARG A 448 17.50 20.06 -25.79
CA ARG A 448 18.55 20.70 -26.60
C ARG A 448 19.88 20.68 -25.84
N THR A 449 20.95 20.28 -26.54
CA THR A 449 22.31 20.27 -25.99
C THR A 449 23.25 21.23 -26.72
N LYS A 450 24.30 21.68 -26.04
CA LYS A 450 25.40 22.48 -26.59
C LYS A 450 26.74 21.95 -26.06
N ASN A 451 27.74 21.86 -26.93
CA ASN A 451 29.10 21.54 -26.49
C ASN A 451 29.72 22.77 -25.79
N ILE A 452 30.20 22.58 -24.56
CA ILE A 452 30.87 23.59 -23.74
C ILE A 452 32.09 22.92 -23.12
N GLU A 453 33.29 23.43 -23.40
CA GLU A 453 34.55 22.85 -22.88
C GLU A 453 34.69 21.33 -23.16
N GLU A 454 34.31 20.88 -24.35
CA GLU A 454 34.29 19.46 -24.76
C GLU A 454 33.24 18.59 -24.03
N MET A 455 32.47 19.17 -23.11
CA MET A 455 31.38 18.52 -22.38
C MET A 455 30.03 18.84 -23.01
N GLU A 456 29.06 17.95 -22.84
CA GLU A 456 27.68 18.14 -23.33
C GLU A 456 26.84 18.84 -22.26
N GLY A 457 26.45 20.09 -22.54
CA GLY A 457 25.58 20.89 -21.68
C GLY A 457 24.13 20.85 -22.10
N LEU A 458 23.23 20.66 -21.13
CA LEU A 458 21.78 20.58 -21.30
C LEU A 458 21.16 21.96 -21.10
N LEU A 459 20.39 22.46 -22.08
CA LEU A 459 19.75 23.76 -21.95
C LEU A 459 18.78 23.76 -20.74
N VAL A 460 18.99 24.67 -19.79
CA VAL A 460 18.23 24.72 -18.53
C VAL A 460 16.74 24.90 -18.79
N GLU A 461 16.34 25.80 -19.69
CA GLU A 461 14.94 26.01 -20.08
C GLU A 461 14.24 24.69 -20.44
N ASP A 462 14.88 23.87 -21.28
CA ASP A 462 14.31 22.60 -21.73
C ASP A 462 14.22 21.58 -20.59
N VAL A 463 15.23 21.51 -19.72
CA VAL A 463 15.21 20.61 -18.56
C VAL A 463 14.05 20.95 -17.63
N LEU A 464 13.85 22.23 -17.32
CA LEU A 464 12.76 22.68 -16.44
C LEU A 464 11.39 22.42 -17.07
N LEU A 465 11.21 22.76 -18.35
CA LEU A 465 9.96 22.50 -19.07
C LEU A 465 9.66 21.00 -19.20
N THR A 466 10.68 20.19 -19.50
CA THR A 466 10.53 18.73 -19.61
C THR A 466 10.14 18.09 -18.28
N ALA A 467 10.71 18.60 -17.16
CA ALA A 467 10.37 18.16 -15.81
C ALA A 467 8.98 18.64 -15.32
N GLY A 468 8.25 19.42 -16.13
CA GLY A 468 6.90 19.89 -15.82
C GLY A 468 6.83 21.25 -15.12
N MET A 469 7.95 21.96 -14.94
CA MET A 469 7.92 23.34 -14.42
C MET A 469 7.31 24.26 -15.47
N ARG A 470 6.33 25.06 -15.05
CA ARG A 470 5.65 26.06 -15.88
C ARG A 470 5.68 27.40 -15.16
N TRP A 471 5.77 28.48 -15.92
CA TRP A 471 5.86 29.84 -15.41
C TRP A 471 5.11 30.84 -16.30
N ASN A 472 4.63 31.92 -15.68
CA ASN A 472 3.97 33.04 -16.33
C ASN A 472 4.98 34.13 -16.73
N ASP A 473 4.50 35.28 -17.19
CA ASP A 473 5.34 36.41 -17.58
C ASP A 473 6.16 36.93 -16.38
N ASN A 474 7.48 37.08 -16.60
CA ASN A 474 8.47 37.59 -15.65
C ASN A 474 8.75 36.70 -14.40
N PRO A 475 9.11 35.42 -14.60
CA PRO A 475 9.47 34.54 -13.49
C PRO A 475 10.79 34.95 -12.83
N LYS A 476 10.94 34.60 -11.56
CA LYS A 476 12.24 34.61 -10.88
C LYS A 476 12.65 33.18 -10.59
N PHE A 477 13.92 32.89 -10.81
CA PHE A 477 14.49 31.58 -10.52
C PHE A 477 15.66 31.70 -9.56
N THR A 478 15.87 30.65 -8.78
CA THR A 478 17.03 30.53 -7.89
C THR A 478 17.66 29.18 -8.11
N ALA A 479 18.93 29.16 -8.53
CA ALA A 479 19.75 27.96 -8.46
C ALA A 479 20.28 27.79 -7.03
N VAL A 480 20.27 26.57 -6.52
CA VAL A 480 20.74 26.23 -5.18
C VAL A 480 21.74 25.08 -5.27
N SER A 481 22.89 25.21 -4.64
CA SER A 481 23.89 24.16 -4.55
C SER A 481 23.63 23.20 -3.38
N GLU A 482 24.31 22.05 -3.39
CA GLU A 482 24.30 21.07 -2.29
C GLU A 482 24.76 21.68 -0.95
N GLU A 483 25.66 22.67 -1.00
CA GLU A 483 26.15 23.41 0.18
C GLU A 483 25.22 24.55 0.63
N GLY A 484 24.12 24.78 -0.10
CA GLY A 484 23.15 25.83 0.20
C GLY A 484 23.49 27.22 -0.34
N SER A 485 24.54 27.36 -1.16
CA SER A 485 24.79 28.62 -1.87
C SER A 485 23.75 28.83 -2.98
N THR A 486 23.31 30.08 -3.16
CA THR A 486 22.25 30.43 -4.10
C THR A 486 22.74 31.37 -5.20
N TYR A 487 22.10 31.31 -6.36
CA TYR A 487 22.32 32.23 -7.48
C TYR A 487 20.98 32.54 -8.15
N ASP A 488 20.58 33.81 -8.14
CA ASP A 488 19.34 34.26 -8.77
C ASP A 488 19.52 34.30 -10.30
N LEU A 489 18.53 33.78 -11.02
CA LEU A 489 18.52 33.69 -12.48
C LEU A 489 17.30 34.41 -13.05
N THR A 490 17.54 35.27 -14.03
CA THR A 490 16.51 35.84 -14.90
C THR A 490 16.08 34.83 -15.96
N LEU A 491 14.94 35.08 -16.61
CA LEU A 491 14.51 34.25 -17.74
C LEU A 491 15.55 34.24 -18.90
N GLU A 492 16.21 35.37 -19.17
CA GLU A 492 17.28 35.43 -20.17
C GLU A 492 18.46 34.51 -19.80
N GLU A 493 18.81 34.46 -18.51
CA GLU A 493 19.87 33.57 -18.02
C GLU A 493 19.46 32.11 -18.14
N ILE A 494 18.24 31.74 -17.74
CA ILE A 494 17.69 30.38 -17.93
C ILE A 494 17.76 29.95 -19.40
N GLN A 495 17.43 30.84 -20.34
CA GLN A 495 17.47 30.58 -21.78
C GLN A 495 18.88 30.45 -22.37
N ASN A 496 19.91 30.80 -21.61
CA ASN A 496 21.31 30.77 -22.05
C ASN A 496 22.21 30.02 -21.07
N SER A 497 21.62 29.29 -20.12
CA SER A 497 22.31 28.49 -19.12
C SER A 497 22.24 27.01 -19.45
N TYR A 498 23.27 26.29 -19.03
CA TYR A 498 23.44 24.88 -19.33
C TYR A 498 23.81 24.08 -18.08
N ILE A 499 23.18 22.93 -17.88
CA ILE A 499 23.55 21.94 -16.88
C ILE A 499 24.56 20.97 -17.49
N ILE A 500 25.69 20.76 -16.84
CA ILE A 500 26.70 19.77 -17.25
C ILE A 500 26.84 18.74 -16.13
N LYS A 501 26.69 17.46 -16.47
CA LYS A 501 26.94 16.34 -15.55
C LYS A 501 28.32 15.75 -15.85
N THR A 502 29.18 15.73 -14.85
CA THR A 502 30.42 14.94 -14.85
C THR A 502 30.20 13.67 -14.01
N ASP A 503 31.20 12.81 -13.88
CA ASP A 503 31.08 11.61 -13.03
C ASP A 503 30.82 11.97 -11.56
N GLU A 504 31.39 13.09 -11.09
CA GLU A 504 31.35 13.48 -9.68
C GLU A 504 30.39 14.64 -9.37
N GLU A 505 30.08 15.49 -10.36
CA GLU A 505 29.51 16.81 -10.10
C GLU A 505 28.42 17.20 -11.09
N VAL A 506 27.52 18.08 -10.64
CA VAL A 506 26.54 18.75 -11.51
C VAL A 506 26.86 20.24 -11.54
N LEU A 507 27.24 20.75 -12.70
CA LEU A 507 27.68 22.13 -12.90
C LEU A 507 26.60 22.94 -13.60
N LEU A 508 26.49 24.21 -13.24
CA LEU A 508 25.66 25.18 -13.94
C LEU A 508 26.54 26.21 -14.63
N TYR A 509 26.35 26.37 -15.93
CA TYR A 509 27.03 27.37 -16.75
C TYR A 509 26.02 28.42 -17.20
N PHE A 510 26.47 29.67 -17.31
CA PHE A 510 25.79 30.70 -18.09
C PHE A 510 26.68 31.06 -19.27
N LYS A 511 26.17 30.81 -20.48
CA LYS A 511 26.97 30.81 -21.72
C LYS A 511 28.15 29.84 -21.59
N ASP A 512 29.36 30.35 -21.50
CA ASP A 512 30.59 29.56 -21.41
C ASP A 512 31.30 29.73 -20.05
N ASN A 513 30.66 30.37 -19.07
CA ASN A 513 31.22 30.55 -17.72
C ASN A 513 30.48 29.69 -16.71
N GLN A 514 31.21 28.91 -15.91
CA GLN A 514 30.65 28.21 -14.76
C GLN A 514 30.19 29.22 -13.70
N ILE A 515 28.94 29.11 -13.27
CA ILE A 515 28.34 29.98 -12.24
C ILE A 515 28.01 29.22 -10.95
N MET A 516 27.81 27.90 -11.00
CA MET A 516 27.59 27.08 -9.81
C MET A 516 28.18 25.69 -9.98
N LYS A 517 28.65 25.14 -8.86
CA LYS A 517 29.15 23.78 -8.69
C LYS A 517 28.18 23.01 -7.78
N ASN A 518 28.02 21.71 -8.01
CA ASN A 518 27.11 20.83 -7.27
C ASN A 518 25.69 21.42 -7.19
N LEU A 519 25.14 21.76 -8.36
CA LEU A 519 23.76 22.23 -8.48
C LEU A 519 22.82 21.17 -7.91
N LEU A 520 22.18 21.49 -6.78
CA LEU A 520 21.20 20.61 -6.15
C LEU A 520 19.85 20.76 -6.83
N ARG A 521 19.40 22.00 -7.06
CA ARG A 521 18.10 22.27 -7.68
C ARG A 521 18.01 23.68 -8.26
N ILE A 522 17.00 23.87 -9.11
CA ILE A 522 16.52 25.18 -9.54
C ILE A 522 15.07 25.33 -9.08
N GLU A 523 14.75 26.46 -8.47
CA GLU A 523 13.42 26.77 -7.95
C GLU A 523 12.82 27.95 -8.71
N LYS A 524 11.51 27.93 -8.97
CA LYS A 524 10.77 29.11 -9.43
C LYS A 524 10.13 29.83 -8.25
N HIS A 525 10.03 31.15 -8.38
CA HIS A 525 9.28 32.00 -7.47
C HIS A 525 8.25 32.78 -8.29
N GLU A 526 7.00 32.67 -7.88
CA GLU A 526 5.94 33.54 -8.42
C GLU A 526 6.04 34.92 -7.78
N SER A 527 5.87 35.95 -8.60
CA SER A 527 6.01 37.36 -8.22
C SER A 527 4.81 37.90 -7.46
#